data_AF-A0A8T4EKL9-F1
#
_entry.id   AF-A0A8T4EKL9-F1
#
_cell.length_a   1.000
_cell.length_b   1.000
_cell.length_c   1.000
_cell.angle_alpha   90.00
_cell.angle_beta   90.00
_cell.angle_gamma   90.00
#
_symmetry.space_group_name_H-M   'P 1'
#
loop_
_entity.id
_entity.type
_entity.pdbx_description
1 polymer ?
#
loop_
_entity_poly.entity_id
_entity_poly.type
_entity_poly.pdbx_seq_one_letter_code
_entity_poly.pdbx_strand_id
1 'polypeptide(L)'
;MKRGAISLTISSVVIILFAIAMLWFGLAFIRGTFGEAAEKVTFPVPDIKATADEPIILPFETLNVKKGGQAEFSLNFYNNENETIQSSVKPVITECVPAGLGNTSAATESLGQMVDVGSTATYKALFTIPDTAPSQKYACNINIGKADKQFFVQVQ
;
A
#
# COMPACT_ATOMS: atom_id res chain seq x y z
N MET A 1 38.67 52.54 37.68
CA MET A 1 37.47 52.36 36.83
C MET A 1 37.68 51.16 35.89
N LYS A 2 37.25 49.94 36.24
CA LYS A 2 37.33 48.74 35.37
C LYS A 2 36.22 47.70 35.69
N ARG A 3 35.00 48.15 36.05
CA ARG A 3 33.86 47.24 36.33
C ARG A 3 32.73 47.29 35.29
N GLY A 4 32.68 48.33 34.43
CA GLY A 4 31.62 48.50 33.43
C GLY A 4 31.74 47.61 32.18
N ALA A 5 32.95 47.15 31.83
CA ALA A 5 33.16 46.35 30.62
C ALA A 5 32.81 44.85 30.80
N ILE A 6 32.67 44.38 32.04
CA ILE A 6 32.44 42.95 32.35
C ILE A 6 30.95 42.60 32.34
N SER A 7 30.04 43.56 32.57
CA SER A 7 28.60 43.28 32.51
C SER A 7 28.06 43.17 31.08
N LEU A 8 28.74 43.77 30.09
CA LEU A 8 28.33 43.72 28.68
C LEU A 8 28.59 42.35 28.03
N THR A 9 29.66 41.66 28.45
CA THR A 9 30.04 40.33 27.94
C THR A 9 29.14 39.22 28.48
N ILE A 10 28.70 39.31 29.73
CA ILE A 10 27.81 38.31 30.34
C ILE A 10 26.46 38.27 29.61
N SER A 11 25.82 39.42 29.38
CA SER A 11 24.55 39.48 28.66
C SER A 11 24.67 38.94 27.22
N SER A 12 25.81 39.15 26.56
CA SER A 12 26.04 38.65 25.19
C SER A 12 26.20 37.12 25.15
N VAL A 13 26.91 36.54 26.12
CA VAL A 13 27.06 35.07 26.23
C VAL A 13 25.71 34.40 26.48
N VAL A 14 24.85 35.01 27.31
CA VAL A 14 23.51 34.49 27.59
C VAL A 14 22.63 34.47 26.33
N ILE A 15 22.68 35.53 25.52
CA ILE A 15 21.92 35.59 24.26
C ILE A 15 22.38 34.51 23.28
N ILE A 16 23.70 34.25 23.19
CA ILE A 16 24.25 33.20 22.33
C ILE A 16 23.78 31.81 22.80
N LEU A 17 23.77 31.55 24.11
CA LEU A 17 23.29 30.27 24.66
C LEU A 17 21.79 30.06 24.39
N PHE A 18 20.97 31.11 24.50
CA PHE A 18 19.56 31.04 24.12
C PHE A 18 19.37 30.78 22.62
N ALA A 19 20.15 31.42 21.76
CA ALA A 19 20.09 31.19 20.32
C ALA A 19 20.43 29.73 19.95
N ILE A 20 21.47 29.15 20.57
CA ILE A 20 21.83 27.74 20.36
C ILE A 20 20.70 26.82 20.84
N ALA A 21 20.15 27.06 22.03
CA ALA A 21 19.03 26.25 22.56
C ALA A 21 17.78 26.31 21.66
N MET A 22 17.45 27.48 21.12
CA MET A 22 16.35 27.65 20.17
C MET A 22 16.61 26.91 18.85
N LEU A 23 17.85 26.89 18.38
CA LEU A 23 18.21 26.18 17.15
C LEU A 23 18.05 24.66 17.31
N TRP A 24 18.45 24.11 18.46
CA TRP A 24 18.22 22.71 18.81
C TRP A 24 16.72 22.36 18.90
N PHE A 25 15.93 23.24 19.52
CA PHE A 25 14.49 23.05 19.63
C PHE A 25 13.80 23.10 18.25
N GLY A 26 14.21 24.02 17.37
CA GLY A 26 13.70 24.11 16.00
C GLY A 26 13.94 22.83 15.19
N LEU A 27 15.13 22.25 15.27
CA LEU A 27 15.45 20.99 14.59
C LEU A 27 14.62 19.80 15.11
N ALA A 28 14.38 19.73 16.42
CA ALA A 28 13.53 18.68 17.00
C ALA A 28 12.06 18.84 16.59
N PHE A 29 11.56 20.06 16.55
CA PHE A 29 10.19 20.37 16.15
C PHE A 29 9.93 20.05 14.67
N ILE A 30 10.85 20.41 13.76
CA ILE A 30 10.74 20.07 12.33
C ILE A 30 10.72 18.56 12.15
N ARG A 31 11.57 17.80 12.86
CA ARG A 31 11.58 16.34 12.77
C ARG A 31 10.29 15.70 13.30
N GLY A 32 9.73 16.22 14.39
CA GLY A 32 8.48 15.70 14.96
C GLY A 32 7.28 15.95 14.04
N THR A 33 7.11 17.19 13.61
CA THR A 33 5.94 17.59 12.80
C THR A 33 5.94 17.00 11.39
N PHE A 34 7.10 16.89 10.73
CA PHE A 34 7.18 16.27 9.41
C PHE A 34 7.06 14.75 9.45
N GLY A 35 7.48 14.09 10.54
CA GLY A 35 7.29 12.65 10.72
C GLY A 35 5.81 12.27 10.77
N GLU A 36 5.02 12.98 11.59
CA GLU A 36 3.58 12.74 11.70
C GLU A 36 2.80 13.17 10.44
N ALA A 37 3.25 14.23 9.76
CA ALA A 37 2.62 14.67 8.51
C ALA A 37 2.86 13.67 7.36
N ALA A 38 4.07 13.10 7.25
CA ALA A 38 4.38 12.10 6.23
C ALA A 38 3.56 10.81 6.40
N GLU A 39 3.25 10.44 7.65
CA GLU A 39 2.47 9.23 7.95
C GLU A 39 0.98 9.37 7.58
N LYS A 40 0.47 10.61 7.45
CA LYS A 40 -0.93 10.90 7.10
C LYS A 40 -1.18 11.19 5.63
N VAL A 41 -0.15 11.24 4.78
CA VAL A 41 -0.34 11.38 3.33
C VAL A 41 -0.64 10.01 2.74
N THR A 42 -1.88 9.57 2.87
CA THR A 42 -2.40 8.48 2.04
C THR A 42 -2.71 9.04 0.67
N PHE A 43 -1.84 8.78 -0.29
CA PHE A 43 -2.16 9.08 -1.68
C PHE A 43 -3.38 8.25 -2.07
N PRO A 44 -4.49 8.86 -2.53
CA PRO A 44 -5.59 8.09 -3.07
C PRO A 44 -5.03 7.28 -4.23
N VAL A 45 -5.24 5.97 -4.16
CA VAL A 45 -4.89 5.06 -5.24
C VAL A 45 -5.50 5.63 -6.53
N PRO A 46 -4.71 5.82 -7.60
CA PRO A 46 -5.25 6.34 -8.85
C PRO A 46 -6.40 5.44 -9.31
N ASP A 47 -7.57 6.03 -9.51
CA ASP A 47 -8.76 5.33 -10.00
C ASP A 47 -8.58 5.04 -11.50
N ILE A 48 -7.77 4.03 -11.78
CA ILE A 48 -7.55 3.53 -13.13
C ILE A 48 -8.75 2.66 -13.47
N LYS A 49 -9.60 3.16 -14.36
CA LYS A 49 -10.81 2.44 -14.79
C LYS A 49 -10.43 1.23 -15.63
N ALA A 50 -10.99 0.07 -15.26
CA ALA A 50 -10.93 -1.13 -16.08
C ALA A 50 -11.66 -0.92 -17.41
N THR A 51 -11.16 -1.55 -18.48
CA THR A 51 -11.68 -1.41 -19.84
C THR A 51 -11.95 -2.78 -20.46
N ALA A 52 -12.55 -2.82 -21.65
CA ALA A 52 -12.79 -4.08 -22.35
C ALA A 52 -11.48 -4.81 -22.73
N ASP A 53 -10.44 -4.05 -23.08
CA ASP A 53 -9.12 -4.58 -23.45
C ASP A 53 -8.32 -5.06 -22.22
N GLU A 54 -8.53 -4.40 -21.08
CA GLU A 54 -7.92 -4.75 -19.80
C GLU A 54 -9.00 -4.84 -18.70
N PRO A 55 -9.67 -6.01 -18.59
CA PRO A 55 -10.86 -6.15 -17.75
C PRO A 55 -10.55 -6.19 -16.25
N ILE A 56 -9.32 -6.52 -15.85
CA ILE A 56 -8.88 -6.49 -14.45
C ILE A 56 -7.73 -5.50 -14.32
N ILE A 57 -7.88 -4.48 -13.47
CA ILE A 57 -6.82 -3.54 -13.16
C ILE A 57 -6.51 -3.60 -11.67
N LEU A 58 -5.22 -3.81 -11.37
CA LEU A 58 -4.67 -3.79 -10.03
C LEU A 58 -3.94 -2.46 -9.83
N PRO A 59 -4.04 -1.83 -8.66
CA PRO A 59 -3.38 -0.55 -8.39
C PRO A 59 -1.89 -0.69 -8.08
N PHE A 60 -1.34 -1.89 -8.18
CA PHE A 60 0.05 -2.21 -7.89
C PHE A 60 0.56 -3.23 -8.91
N GLU A 61 1.87 -3.21 -9.16
CA GLU A 61 2.55 -4.25 -9.92
C GLU A 61 2.96 -5.44 -9.02
N THR A 62 3.22 -5.18 -7.74
CA THR A 62 3.63 -6.19 -6.76
C THR A 62 2.96 -5.95 -5.42
N LEU A 63 2.25 -6.96 -4.92
CA LEU A 63 1.63 -6.96 -3.59
C LEU A 63 2.66 -7.40 -2.55
N ASN A 64 2.97 -6.56 -1.56
CA ASN A 64 3.87 -6.94 -0.47
C ASN A 64 3.08 -7.55 0.68
N VAL A 65 3.46 -8.75 1.11
CA VAL A 65 2.75 -9.51 2.15
C VAL A 65 3.78 -10.10 3.11
N LYS A 66 3.49 -10.06 4.41
CA LYS A 66 4.32 -10.76 5.41
C LYS A 66 4.00 -12.25 5.41
N LYS A 67 4.98 -13.09 5.71
CA LYS A 67 4.75 -14.53 5.96
C LYS A 67 3.64 -14.76 6.99
N GLY A 68 2.67 -15.62 6.68
CA GLY A 68 1.51 -15.89 7.54
C GLY A 68 0.58 -14.69 7.72
N GLY A 69 0.83 -13.60 7.01
CA GLY A 69 0.10 -12.35 7.10
C GLY A 69 -1.01 -12.26 6.06
N GLN A 70 -1.77 -11.17 6.20
CA GLN A 70 -2.82 -10.80 5.27
C GLN A 70 -2.50 -9.45 4.65
N ALA A 71 -2.93 -9.27 3.40
CA ALA A 71 -2.90 -7.99 2.72
C ALA A 71 -4.26 -7.69 2.13
N GLU A 72 -4.83 -6.54 2.48
CA GLU A 72 -6.03 -6.01 1.84
C GLU A 72 -5.63 -5.21 0.61
N PHE A 73 -6.34 -5.42 -0.49
CA PHE A 73 -6.17 -4.62 -1.68
C PHE A 73 -7.49 -4.46 -2.43
N SER A 74 -7.56 -3.41 -3.24
CA SER A 74 -8.68 -3.18 -4.16
C SER A 74 -8.27 -3.50 -5.59
N LEU A 75 -9.23 -3.90 -6.41
CA LEU A 75 -9.05 -4.08 -7.85
C LEU A 75 -10.28 -3.53 -8.57
N ASN A 76 -10.07 -3.06 -9.80
CA ASN A 76 -11.15 -2.65 -10.69
C ASN A 76 -11.40 -3.74 -11.71
N PHE A 77 -12.66 -4.09 -11.89
CA PHE A 77 -13.12 -5.09 -12.84
C PHE A 77 -14.11 -4.48 -13.83
N TYR A 78 -13.95 -4.75 -15.12
CA TYR A 78 -14.88 -4.40 -16.18
C TYR A 78 -15.52 -5.69 -16.72
N ASN A 79 -16.85 -5.72 -16.73
CA ASN A 79 -17.56 -6.86 -17.28
C ASN A 79 -17.61 -6.78 -18.81
N ASN A 80 -16.68 -7.49 -19.46
CA ASN A 80 -16.64 -7.68 -20.91
C ASN A 80 -17.37 -8.96 -21.38
N GLU A 81 -18.13 -9.62 -20.50
CA GLU A 81 -18.94 -10.79 -20.86
C GLU A 81 -20.27 -10.38 -21.51
N ASN A 82 -20.95 -11.36 -22.11
CA ASN A 82 -22.26 -11.16 -22.73
C ASN A 82 -23.42 -11.16 -21.72
N GLU A 83 -23.12 -11.39 -20.43
CA GLU A 83 -24.12 -11.53 -19.37
C GLU A 83 -23.69 -10.76 -18.11
N THR A 84 -24.68 -10.32 -17.32
CA THR A 84 -24.42 -9.68 -16.02
C THR A 84 -23.77 -10.68 -15.06
N ILE A 85 -22.62 -10.29 -14.51
CA ILE A 85 -21.94 -11.05 -13.46
C ILE A 85 -22.81 -11.02 -12.20
N GLN A 86 -23.09 -12.20 -11.66
CA GLN A 86 -23.91 -12.36 -10.46
C GLN A 86 -23.08 -12.09 -9.19
N SER A 87 -23.74 -11.71 -8.09
CA SER A 87 -23.10 -11.49 -6.79
C SER A 87 -22.47 -12.74 -6.16
N SER A 88 -22.73 -13.93 -6.73
CA SER A 88 -22.04 -15.17 -6.37
C SER A 88 -20.62 -15.25 -6.92
N VAL A 89 -20.31 -14.52 -7.98
CA VAL A 89 -18.98 -14.47 -8.60
C VAL A 89 -18.09 -13.52 -7.81
N LYS A 90 -16.93 -14.02 -7.43
CA LYS A 90 -15.97 -13.36 -6.54
C LYS A 90 -14.58 -13.43 -7.15
N PRO A 91 -13.73 -12.42 -6.91
CA PRO A 91 -12.31 -12.54 -7.16
C PRO A 91 -11.72 -13.72 -6.39
N VAL A 92 -11.09 -14.63 -7.13
CA VAL A 92 -10.37 -15.78 -6.58
C VAL A 92 -8.94 -15.72 -7.09
N ILE A 93 -7.97 -15.76 -6.17
CA ILE A 93 -6.56 -15.91 -6.54
C ILE A 93 -6.24 -17.40 -6.58
N THR A 94 -5.71 -17.85 -7.71
CA THR A 94 -5.28 -19.22 -7.97
C THR A 94 -3.81 -19.24 -8.38
N GLU A 95 -3.19 -20.42 -8.30
CA GLU A 95 -1.87 -20.67 -8.91
C GLU A 95 -0.78 -19.67 -8.46
N CYS A 96 -0.64 -19.45 -7.16
CA CYS A 96 0.49 -18.70 -6.63
C CYS A 96 1.76 -19.57 -6.67
N VAL A 97 2.51 -19.43 -7.76
CA VAL A 97 3.73 -20.20 -8.02
C VAL A 97 4.96 -19.35 -7.75
N PRO A 98 5.84 -19.77 -6.82
CA PRO A 98 7.16 -19.17 -6.68
C PRO A 98 8.08 -19.54 -7.85
N ALA A 99 8.98 -18.64 -8.23
CA ALA A 99 9.95 -18.91 -9.30
C ALA A 99 10.79 -20.18 -8.97
N GLY A 100 10.57 -21.26 -9.74
CA GLY A 100 11.33 -22.51 -9.61
C GLY A 100 10.86 -23.48 -8.53
N LEU A 101 9.69 -23.26 -7.91
CA LEU A 101 9.14 -24.09 -6.83
C LEU A 101 7.65 -24.37 -7.07
N GLY A 102 7.11 -25.44 -6.46
CA GLY A 102 5.73 -25.88 -6.65
C GLY A 102 4.67 -24.91 -6.09
N ASN A 103 3.40 -25.17 -6.44
CA ASN A 103 2.28 -24.30 -6.11
C ASN A 103 2.13 -24.08 -4.59
N THR A 104 1.94 -22.83 -4.19
CA THR A 104 1.55 -22.46 -2.82
C THR A 104 0.06 -22.14 -2.79
N SER A 105 -0.67 -22.74 -1.85
CA SER A 105 -2.08 -22.44 -1.62
C SER A 105 -2.20 -21.08 -0.94
N ALA A 106 -2.70 -20.09 -1.65
CA ALA A 106 -3.08 -18.80 -1.09
C ALA A 106 -4.61 -18.71 -0.98
N ALA A 107 -5.10 -18.05 0.08
CA ALA A 107 -6.53 -17.82 0.26
C ALA A 107 -6.89 -16.39 -0.15
N THR A 108 -8.06 -16.24 -0.75
CA THR A 108 -8.64 -14.93 -1.09
C THR A 108 -10.04 -14.86 -0.54
N GLU A 109 -10.34 -13.79 0.19
CA GLU A 109 -11.68 -13.47 0.63
C GLU A 109 -12.13 -12.18 -0.02
N SER A 110 -13.32 -12.19 -0.61
CA SER A 110 -13.91 -11.00 -1.24
C SER A 110 -15.44 -11.09 -1.19
N LEU A 111 -16.08 -9.92 -1.21
CA LEU A 111 -17.52 -9.81 -1.41
C LEU A 111 -17.81 -9.81 -2.90
N GLY A 112 -18.74 -10.67 -3.31
CA GLY A 112 -19.22 -10.68 -4.68
C GLY A 112 -20.21 -9.54 -4.88
N GLN A 113 -20.29 -9.05 -6.10
CA GLN A 113 -21.15 -7.92 -6.47
C GLN A 113 -21.66 -8.16 -7.88
N MET A 114 -22.87 -7.65 -8.14
CA MET A 114 -23.43 -7.69 -9.48
C MET A 114 -22.75 -6.64 -10.35
N VAL A 115 -22.36 -7.04 -11.57
CA VAL A 115 -21.72 -6.14 -12.53
C VAL A 115 -22.40 -6.32 -13.87
N ASP A 116 -23.15 -5.31 -14.29
CA ASP A 116 -23.84 -5.33 -15.59
C ASP A 116 -22.84 -5.32 -16.75
N VAL A 117 -23.29 -5.86 -17.89
CA VAL A 117 -22.49 -5.90 -19.12
C VAL A 117 -22.03 -4.49 -19.49
N GLY A 118 -20.73 -4.35 -19.73
CA GLY A 118 -20.11 -3.08 -20.08
C GLY A 118 -19.92 -2.10 -18.92
N SER A 119 -20.17 -2.53 -17.67
CA SER A 119 -19.97 -1.73 -16.47
C SER A 119 -18.71 -2.11 -15.71
N THR A 120 -18.21 -1.18 -14.89
CA THR A 120 -17.08 -1.39 -13.99
C THR A 120 -17.52 -1.53 -12.55
N ALA A 121 -16.86 -2.40 -11.78
CA ALA A 121 -17.00 -2.49 -10.34
C ALA A 121 -15.64 -2.58 -9.65
N THR A 122 -15.55 -2.01 -8.44
CA THR A 122 -14.34 -2.08 -7.62
C THR A 122 -14.53 -3.15 -6.56
N TYR A 123 -13.70 -4.20 -6.56
CA TYR A 123 -13.71 -5.22 -5.52
C TYR A 123 -12.67 -4.89 -4.46
N LYS A 124 -12.98 -5.23 -3.21
CA LYS A 124 -12.01 -5.33 -2.12
C LYS A 124 -11.75 -6.80 -1.85
N ALA A 125 -10.49 -7.19 -1.82
CA ALA A 125 -10.06 -8.54 -1.58
C ALA A 125 -9.02 -8.58 -0.46
N LEU A 126 -9.15 -9.58 0.41
CA LEU A 126 -8.19 -9.92 1.44
C LEU A 126 -7.41 -11.14 0.97
N PHE A 127 -6.11 -10.98 0.78
CA PHE A 127 -5.20 -12.05 0.42
C PHE A 127 -4.48 -12.57 1.66
N THR A 128 -4.46 -13.89 1.84
CA THR A 128 -3.74 -14.56 2.92
C THR A 128 -2.74 -15.55 2.34
N ILE A 129 -1.49 -15.46 2.79
CA ILE A 129 -0.43 -16.39 2.42
C ILE A 129 -0.02 -17.22 3.64
N PRO A 130 0.22 -18.54 3.50
CA PRO A 130 0.62 -19.35 4.64
C PRO A 130 1.99 -18.92 5.19
N ASP A 131 2.20 -19.19 6.48
CA ASP A 131 3.47 -18.97 7.20
C ASP A 131 4.61 -19.85 6.68
N THR A 132 4.26 -21.00 6.10
CA THR A 132 5.19 -21.92 5.43
C THR A 132 5.72 -21.41 4.09
N ALA A 133 5.17 -20.33 3.53
CA ALA A 133 5.62 -19.76 2.26
C ALA A 133 7.02 -19.13 2.40
N PRO A 134 8.02 -19.53 1.56
CA PRO A 134 9.31 -18.85 1.54
C PRO A 134 9.24 -17.35 1.24
N SER A 135 10.18 -16.56 1.77
CA SER A 135 10.27 -15.11 1.48
C SER A 135 10.84 -14.91 0.08
N GLN A 136 9.97 -14.88 -0.92
CA GLN A 136 10.34 -14.71 -2.32
C GLN A 136 9.19 -14.12 -3.13
N LYS A 137 9.43 -13.93 -4.44
CA LYS A 137 8.44 -13.43 -5.39
C LYS A 137 7.61 -14.59 -5.96
N TYR A 138 6.30 -14.42 -5.94
CA TYR A 138 5.31 -15.35 -6.46
C TYR A 138 4.60 -14.71 -7.65
N ALA A 139 4.35 -15.49 -8.68
CA ALA A 139 3.39 -15.13 -9.72
C ALA A 139 2.04 -15.76 -9.33
N CYS A 140 1.00 -14.95 -9.21
CA CYS A 140 -0.35 -15.38 -8.85
C CYS A 140 -1.31 -14.97 -9.96
N ASN A 141 -2.35 -15.78 -10.19
CA ASN A 141 -3.42 -15.46 -11.14
C ASN A 141 -4.67 -15.07 -10.36
N ILE A 142 -5.31 -13.96 -10.73
CA ILE A 142 -6.61 -13.57 -10.20
C ILE A 142 -7.68 -13.75 -11.27
N ASN A 143 -8.77 -14.41 -10.88
CA ASN A 143 -9.89 -14.73 -11.77
C ASN A 143 -11.18 -14.08 -11.25
N ILE A 144 -11.94 -13.46 -12.16
CA ILE A 144 -13.27 -12.91 -11.93
C ILE A 144 -14.14 -13.25 -13.14
N GLY A 145 -15.12 -14.13 -12.97
CA GLY A 145 -15.90 -14.64 -14.10
C GLY A 145 -14.99 -15.39 -15.07
N LYS A 146 -14.98 -14.97 -16.33
CA LYS A 146 -14.08 -15.48 -17.38
C LYS A 146 -12.78 -14.69 -17.54
N ALA A 147 -12.63 -13.56 -16.85
CA ALA A 147 -11.43 -12.75 -16.93
C ALA A 147 -10.36 -13.29 -15.97
N ASP A 148 -9.13 -13.43 -16.48
CA ASP A 148 -7.94 -13.78 -15.72
C ASP A 148 -6.87 -12.69 -15.84
N LYS A 149 -6.08 -12.49 -14.78
CA LYS A 149 -4.91 -11.63 -14.81
C LYS A 149 -3.80 -12.15 -13.92
N GLN A 150 -2.58 -12.17 -14.43
CA GLN A 150 -1.40 -12.46 -13.64
C GLN A 150 -0.87 -11.21 -12.93
N PHE A 151 -0.44 -11.37 -11.68
CA PHE A 151 0.23 -10.34 -10.90
C PHE A 151 1.28 -10.96 -9.96
N PHE A 152 2.12 -10.11 -9.37
CA PHE A 152 3.19 -10.58 -8.49
C PHE A 152 2.89 -10.31 -7.03
N VAL A 153 3.28 -11.26 -6.18
CA VAL A 153 3.25 -11.13 -4.71
C VAL A 153 4.68 -11.27 -4.20
N GLN A 154 5.13 -10.31 -3.41
CA GLN A 154 6.41 -10.36 -2.71
C GLN A 154 6.16 -10.74 -1.25
N VAL A 155 6.65 -11.92 -0.86
CA VAL A 155 6.62 -12.37 0.53
C VAL A 155 7.86 -11.89 1.24
N GLN A 156 7.66 -11.22 2.38
CA GLN A 156 8.72 -10.75 3.28
C GLN A 156 8.71 -11.56 4.58
#